data_AF-A0A8E1ZYH4-F1
#
_entry.id   AF-A0A8E1ZYH4-F1
#
_cell.length_a   1.000
_cell.length_b   1.000
_cell.length_c   1.000
_cell.angle_alpha   90.00
_cell.angle_beta   90.00
_cell.angle_gamma   90.00
#
_symmetry.space_group_name_H-M   'P 1'
#
loop_
_entity.id
_entity.type
_entity.pdbx_description
1 polymer ?
#
loop_
_entity_poly.entity_id
_entity_poly.type
_entity_poly.pdbx_seq_one_letter_code
_entity_poly.pdbx_strand_id
1 'polypeptide(L)'
;MKEILLNEHNKNEYPPMHTAEHILNQTMVRMFGCPRSKNSHIERKKSKCDYLLPEEPDEATMLEVERIVNEVIDRNLDVKEEFMHINDASGLVDLSKLPEDASEMLRIIRIGDYDICACIGAHVSNTSEIGHFKLLNYDFQEGRLRLRFKLTD
;
A
#
# COMPACT_ATOMS: atom_id res chain seq x y z
N MET A 1 -1.96 -26.07 -19.31
CA MET A 1 -2.19 -24.80 -18.58
C MET A 1 -1.33 -23.75 -19.26
N LYS A 2 -1.89 -22.59 -19.64
CA LYS A 2 -1.06 -21.47 -20.11
C LYS A 2 -0.24 -20.97 -18.92
N GLU A 3 1.06 -20.84 -19.11
CA GLU A 3 1.97 -20.25 -18.13
C GLU A 3 1.65 -18.75 -18.04
N ILE A 4 1.32 -18.28 -16.84
CA ILE A 4 0.97 -16.87 -16.62
C ILE A 4 2.28 -16.09 -16.53
N LEU A 5 2.57 -15.28 -17.55
CA LEU A 5 3.73 -14.39 -17.55
C LEU A 5 3.40 -13.15 -16.69
N LEU A 6 4.08 -13.01 -15.56
CA LEU A 6 3.99 -11.88 -14.64
C LEU A 6 5.24 -11.00 -14.75
N ASN A 7 5.11 -9.73 -14.35
CA ASN A 7 6.26 -8.84 -14.26
C ASN A 7 7.22 -9.31 -13.15
N GLU A 8 8.53 -9.21 -13.39
CA GLU A 8 9.56 -9.61 -12.41
C GLU A 8 9.64 -8.66 -11.22
N HIS A 9 9.92 -9.20 -10.02
CA HIS A 9 10.17 -8.41 -8.81
C HIS A 9 11.61 -8.56 -8.30
N ASN A 10 12.31 -7.43 -8.06
CA ASN A 10 13.76 -7.37 -7.86
C ASN A 10 14.25 -7.08 -6.41
N LYS A 11 13.44 -7.26 -5.36
CA LYS A 11 13.86 -7.03 -3.96
C LYS A 11 13.47 -8.16 -3.02
N ASN A 12 14.29 -8.41 -1.99
CA ASN A 12 13.92 -9.27 -0.85
C ASN A 12 12.84 -8.56 -0.03
N GLU A 13 11.60 -8.94 -0.26
CA GLU A 13 10.44 -8.31 0.37
C GLU A 13 10.25 -8.75 1.81
N TYR A 14 9.66 -7.85 2.59
CA TYR A 14 9.10 -8.19 3.90
C TYR A 14 7.57 -8.06 3.81
N PRO A 15 6.84 -9.17 3.61
CA PRO A 15 5.40 -9.15 3.32
C PRO A 15 4.54 -8.37 4.33
N PRO A 16 4.82 -8.42 5.66
CA PRO A 16 4.11 -7.60 6.65
C PRO A 16 4.18 -6.11 6.33
N MET A 17 5.38 -5.60 6.03
CA MET A 17 5.58 -4.17 5.73
C MET A 17 5.00 -3.77 4.39
N HIS A 18 5.05 -4.65 3.39
CA HIS A 18 4.43 -4.37 2.10
C HIS A 18 2.89 -4.29 2.23
N THR A 19 2.29 -5.17 3.02
CA THR A 19 0.84 -5.12 3.28
C THR A 19 0.46 -3.89 4.10
N ALA A 20 1.28 -3.49 5.08
CA ALA A 20 1.09 -2.25 5.82
C ALA A 20 1.17 -1.01 4.92
N GLU A 21 2.04 -1.01 3.90
CA GLU A 21 2.10 0.07 2.90
C GLU A 21 0.79 0.20 2.12
N HIS A 22 0.15 -0.91 1.78
CA HIS A 22 -1.12 -0.91 1.06
C HIS A 22 -2.24 -0.31 1.92
N ILE A 23 -2.32 -0.72 3.19
CA ILE A 23 -3.26 -0.15 4.16
C ILE A 23 -3.01 1.35 4.34
N LEU A 24 -1.75 1.77 4.51
CA LEU A 24 -1.40 3.19 4.65
C LEU A 24 -1.79 3.98 3.41
N ASN A 25 -1.45 3.49 2.21
CA ASN A 25 -1.83 4.14 0.96
C ASN A 25 -3.33 4.37 0.88
N GLN A 26 -4.12 3.33 1.13
CA GLN A 26 -5.57 3.42 1.04
C GLN A 26 -6.18 4.29 2.14
N THR A 27 -5.57 4.33 3.33
CA THR A 27 -5.91 5.29 4.39
C THR A 27 -5.73 6.71 3.89
N MET A 28 -4.58 7.00 3.27
CA MET A 28 -4.28 8.32 2.73
C MET A 28 -5.22 8.72 1.59
N VAL A 29 -5.54 7.80 0.68
CA VAL A 29 -6.53 8.04 -0.39
C VAL A 29 -7.88 8.42 0.21
N ARG A 30 -8.37 7.68 1.22
CA ARG A 30 -9.68 7.91 1.82
C ARG A 30 -9.75 9.19 2.65
N MET A 31 -8.70 9.51 3.41
CA MET A 31 -8.69 10.68 4.29
C MET A 31 -8.44 11.98 3.54
N PHE A 32 -7.55 11.97 2.53
CA PHE A 32 -7.08 13.19 1.89
C PHE A 32 -7.51 13.34 0.42
N GLY A 33 -8.14 12.31 -0.16
CA GLY A 33 -8.47 12.30 -1.59
C GLY A 33 -7.23 12.36 -2.50
N CYS A 34 -6.05 12.06 -1.98
CA CYS A 34 -4.81 12.09 -2.73
C CYS A 34 -4.55 10.76 -3.44
N PRO A 35 -3.71 10.72 -4.49
CA PRO A 35 -3.25 9.47 -5.07
C PRO A 35 -2.42 8.65 -4.07
N ARG A 36 -2.28 7.33 -4.33
CA ARG A 36 -1.31 6.48 -3.62
C ARG A 36 0.10 7.08 -3.70
N SER A 37 0.97 6.69 -2.77
CA SER A 37 2.30 7.28 -2.62
C SER A 37 3.06 7.37 -3.94
N LYS A 38 3.70 8.52 -4.19
CA LYS A 38 4.56 8.75 -5.36
C LYS A 38 5.92 8.07 -5.23
N ASN A 39 6.38 7.84 -4.01
CA ASN A 39 7.65 7.19 -3.72
C ASN A 39 7.53 6.38 -2.42
N SER A 40 7.53 5.06 -2.56
CA SER A 40 7.53 4.12 -1.46
C SER A 40 8.90 3.44 -1.37
N HIS A 41 9.50 3.48 -0.19
CA HIS A 41 10.70 2.70 0.13
C HIS A 41 10.36 1.77 1.28
N ILE A 42 10.13 0.51 0.94
CA ILE A 42 9.61 -0.52 1.85
C ILE A 42 10.75 -1.44 2.25
N GLU A 43 11.07 -1.44 3.54
CA GLU A 43 12.17 -2.19 4.14
C GLU A 43 11.70 -2.86 5.42
N ARG A 44 12.36 -3.93 5.84
CA ARG A 44 11.98 -4.67 7.05
C ARG A 44 11.98 -3.83 8.33
N LYS A 45 12.94 -2.91 8.49
CA LYS A 45 13.14 -2.18 9.75
C LYS A 45 12.42 -0.83 9.81
N LYS A 46 12.48 -0.06 8.72
CA LYS A 46 11.93 1.30 8.64
C LYS A 46 11.60 1.61 7.20
N SER A 47 10.37 2.05 6.96
CA SER A 47 9.85 2.37 5.64
C SER A 47 9.44 3.83 5.54
N LYS A 48 9.24 4.29 4.30
CA LYS A 48 8.72 5.62 4.03
C LYS A 48 7.80 5.65 2.82
N CYS A 49 6.84 6.56 2.86
CA CYS A 49 5.94 6.87 1.76
C CYS A 49 5.81 8.38 1.60
N ASP A 50 5.87 8.86 0.36
CA ASP A 50 5.68 10.26 0.00
C ASP A 50 4.29 10.48 -0.64
N TYR A 51 3.50 11.40 -0.11
CA TYR A 51 2.19 11.80 -0.62
C TYR A 51 2.21 13.26 -1.06
N LEU A 52 1.50 13.58 -2.14
CA LEU A 52 1.31 14.96 -2.58
C LEU A 52 0.00 15.48 -2.00
N LEU A 53 0.07 16.49 -1.14
CA LEU A 53 -1.05 17.12 -0.47
C LEU A 53 -1.01 18.64 -0.69
N PRO A 54 -2.16 19.31 -0.77
CA PRO A 54 -2.21 20.76 -0.91
C PRO A 54 -1.70 21.50 0.32
N GLU A 55 -1.89 20.92 1.51
CA GLU A 55 -1.59 21.53 2.81
C GLU A 55 -1.00 20.50 3.78
N GLU A 56 -0.25 20.99 4.77
CA GLU A 56 0.33 20.16 5.83
C GLU A 56 -0.77 19.67 6.79
N PRO A 57 -0.90 18.36 7.04
CA PRO A 57 -1.81 17.86 8.07
C PRO A 57 -1.34 18.25 9.47
N ASP A 58 -2.29 18.55 10.34
CA ASP A 58 -1.99 18.76 11.76
C ASP A 58 -1.63 17.45 12.48
N GLU A 59 -1.06 17.58 13.67
CA GLU A 59 -0.62 16.43 14.48
C GLU A 59 -1.78 15.49 14.82
N ALA A 60 -2.97 16.03 15.10
CA ALA A 60 -4.16 15.25 15.40
C ALA A 60 -4.57 14.37 14.21
N THR A 61 -4.51 14.91 12.99
CA THR A 61 -4.78 14.17 11.76
C THR A 61 -3.73 13.07 11.55
N MET A 62 -2.47 13.32 11.85
CA MET A 62 -1.41 12.30 11.71
C MET A 62 -1.53 11.18 12.75
N LEU A 63 -1.99 11.48 13.97
CA LEU A 63 -2.37 10.46 14.95
C LEU A 63 -3.57 9.64 14.46
N GLU A 64 -4.54 10.28 13.80
CA GLU A 64 -5.69 9.61 13.23
C GLU A 64 -5.31 8.66 12.08
N VAL A 65 -4.34 9.03 11.23
CA VAL A 65 -3.78 8.13 10.22
C VAL A 65 -3.19 6.88 10.89
N GLU A 66 -2.35 7.03 11.91
CA GLU A 66 -1.76 5.91 12.65
C GLU A 66 -2.86 5.03 13.30
N ARG A 67 -3.89 5.66 13.87
CA ARG A 67 -5.03 4.97 14.50
C ARG A 67 -5.79 4.12 13.49
N ILE A 68 -6.21 4.70 12.35
CA ILE A 68 -6.99 4.01 11.32
C ILE A 68 -6.20 2.86 10.71
N VAL A 69 -4.90 3.03 10.44
CA VAL A 69 -4.06 1.95 9.91
C VAL A 69 -4.07 0.75 10.87
N ASN A 70 -3.91 0.99 12.16
CA ASN A 70 -3.96 -0.08 13.16
C ASN A 70 -5.35 -0.68 13.33
N GLU A 71 -6.43 0.12 13.26
CA GLU A 71 -7.79 -0.43 13.26
C GLU A 71 -8.02 -1.40 12.09
N VAL A 72 -7.47 -1.10 10.90
CA VAL A 72 -7.58 -1.99 9.75
C VAL A 72 -6.78 -3.27 9.95
N ILE A 73 -5.59 -3.16 10.55
CA ILE A 73 -4.77 -4.32 10.91
C ILE A 73 -5.55 -5.23 11.87
N ASP A 74 -6.12 -4.66 12.93
CA ASP A 74 -6.85 -5.37 14.00
C ASP A 74 -8.18 -5.99 13.54
N ARG A 75 -8.67 -5.63 12.34
CA ARG A 75 -9.83 -6.28 11.71
C ARG A 75 -9.55 -7.69 11.20
N ASN A 76 -8.28 -8.14 11.20
CA ASN A 76 -7.86 -9.48 10.78
C ASN A 76 -8.42 -9.85 9.38
N LEU A 77 -8.26 -8.95 8.42
CA LEU A 77 -8.78 -9.10 7.07
C LEU A 77 -7.96 -10.12 6.26
N ASP A 78 -8.63 -10.96 5.50
CA ASP A 78 -7.98 -11.81 4.51
C ASP A 78 -7.27 -10.97 3.44
N VAL A 79 -6.06 -11.39 3.09
CA VAL A 79 -5.31 -10.84 1.96
C VAL A 79 -5.28 -11.89 0.86
N LYS A 80 -5.95 -11.59 -0.25
CA LYS A 80 -6.15 -12.52 -1.36
C LYS A 80 -5.39 -12.04 -2.59
N GLU A 81 -4.80 -12.99 -3.30
CA GLU A 81 -4.26 -12.76 -4.63
C GLU A 81 -5.22 -13.29 -5.70
N GLU A 82 -5.40 -12.50 -6.74
CA GLU A 82 -6.24 -12.81 -7.88
C GLU A 82 -5.50 -12.43 -9.17
N PHE A 83 -5.82 -13.12 -10.26
CA PHE A 83 -5.26 -12.81 -11.59
C PHE A 83 -6.41 -12.40 -12.50
N MET A 84 -6.31 -11.22 -13.10
CA MET A 84 -7.33 -10.71 -14.01
C MET A 84 -6.71 -10.02 -15.21
N HIS A 85 -7.45 -9.95 -16.31
CA HIS A 85 -7.02 -9.20 -17.48
C HIS A 85 -7.02 -7.69 -17.19
N ILE A 86 -6.08 -6.97 -17.79
CA ILE A 86 -5.93 -5.51 -17.63
C ILE A 86 -7.23 -4.75 -17.96
N ASN A 87 -7.99 -5.23 -18.94
CA ASN A 87 -9.26 -4.64 -19.35
C ASN A 87 -10.32 -4.74 -18.22
N ASP A 88 -10.37 -5.87 -17.51
CA ASP A 88 -11.29 -6.10 -16.39
C ASP A 88 -10.88 -5.32 -15.14
N ALA A 89 -9.58 -5.04 -14.99
CA ALA A 89 -9.02 -4.29 -13.87
C ALA A 89 -9.22 -2.77 -13.96
N SER A 90 -9.50 -2.23 -15.16
CA SER A 90 -9.51 -0.79 -15.46
C SER A 90 -10.52 0.05 -14.67
N GLY A 91 -11.55 -0.58 -14.09
CA GLY A 91 -12.51 0.07 -13.18
C GLY A 91 -12.29 -0.25 -11.69
N LEU A 92 -11.33 -1.13 -11.37
CA LEU A 92 -11.12 -1.65 -10.02
C LEU A 92 -9.83 -1.12 -9.37
N VAL A 93 -8.78 -0.87 -10.15
CA VAL A 93 -7.46 -0.47 -9.65
C VAL A 93 -6.85 0.66 -10.47
N ASP A 94 -5.94 1.41 -9.86
CA ASP A 94 -5.15 2.43 -10.55
C ASP A 94 -4.11 1.79 -11.47
N LEU A 95 -4.32 1.93 -12.79
CA LEU A 95 -3.42 1.41 -13.82
C LEU A 95 -2.34 2.42 -14.25
N SER A 96 -2.34 3.64 -13.73
CA SER A 96 -1.45 4.73 -14.19
C SER A 96 0.05 4.47 -13.96
N LYS A 97 0.38 3.48 -13.13
CA LYS A 97 1.76 3.10 -12.80
C LYS A 97 2.24 1.86 -13.55
N LEU A 98 1.42 1.26 -14.41
CA LEU A 98 1.87 0.15 -15.24
C LEU A 98 2.84 0.65 -16.33
N PRO A 99 3.91 -0.11 -16.63
CA PRO A 99 4.76 0.20 -17.76
C PRO A 99 4.01 0.01 -19.09
N GLU A 100 4.47 0.67 -20.16
CA GLU A 100 3.82 0.60 -21.48
C GLU A 100 3.74 -0.84 -22.04
N ASP A 101 4.66 -1.72 -21.63
CA ASP A 101 4.76 -3.13 -22.00
C ASP A 101 4.22 -4.09 -20.93
N ALA A 102 3.36 -3.61 -20.02
CA ALA A 102 2.77 -4.45 -18.99
C ALA A 102 2.02 -5.65 -19.58
N SER A 103 2.15 -6.81 -18.92
CA SER A 103 1.40 -8.02 -19.26
C SER A 103 -0.11 -7.75 -19.29
N GLU A 104 -0.81 -8.43 -20.22
CA GLU A 104 -2.27 -8.40 -20.30
C GLU A 104 -2.93 -8.99 -19.05
N MET A 105 -2.20 -9.78 -18.26
CA MET A 105 -2.64 -10.36 -16.99
C MET A 105 -1.97 -9.63 -15.82
N LEU A 106 -2.78 -9.10 -14.92
CA LEU A 106 -2.33 -8.44 -13.70
C LEU A 106 -2.52 -9.35 -12.49
N ARG A 107 -1.54 -9.33 -11.60
CA ARG A 107 -1.68 -9.85 -10.23
C ARG A 107 -2.29 -8.75 -9.36
N ILE A 108 -3.45 -9.04 -8.81
CA ILE A 108 -4.22 -8.14 -7.95
C ILE A 108 -4.17 -8.66 -6.53
N ILE A 109 -3.88 -7.75 -5.61
CA ILE A 109 -3.91 -8.00 -4.18
C ILE A 109 -5.13 -7.29 -3.61
N ARG A 110 -5.95 -8.04 -2.86
CA ARG A 110 -7.13 -7.55 -2.18
C ARG A 110 -6.96 -7.75 -0.68
N ILE A 111 -7.02 -6.67 0.09
CA ILE A 111 -6.99 -6.67 1.56
C ILE A 111 -8.43 -6.48 2.04
N GLY A 112 -9.14 -7.59 2.25
CA GLY A 112 -10.56 -7.61 2.58
C GLY A 112 -11.41 -6.71 1.67
N ASP A 113 -12.17 -5.83 2.30
CA ASP A 113 -12.94 -4.75 1.66
C ASP A 113 -12.20 -3.40 1.68
N TYR A 114 -10.95 -3.38 2.16
CA TYR A 114 -10.24 -2.15 2.45
C TYR A 114 -9.48 -1.64 1.22
N ASP A 115 -8.58 -2.48 0.69
CA ASP A 115 -7.72 -2.13 -0.44
C ASP A 115 -7.80 -3.15 -1.57
N ILE A 116 -7.64 -2.67 -2.79
CA ILE A 116 -7.47 -3.47 -4.00
C ILE A 116 -6.45 -2.76 -4.91
N CYS A 117 -5.38 -3.47 -5.27
CA CYS A 117 -4.28 -2.86 -6.02
C CYS A 117 -3.59 -3.91 -6.91
N ALA A 118 -3.13 -3.49 -8.09
CA ALA A 118 -2.23 -4.30 -8.89
C ALA A 118 -0.82 -4.30 -8.26
N CYS A 119 -0.35 -5.46 -7.83
CA CYS A 119 0.93 -5.59 -7.15
C CYS A 119 1.56 -6.96 -7.40
N ILE A 120 2.84 -6.96 -7.74
CA ILE A 120 3.64 -8.17 -7.94
C ILE A 120 4.43 -8.59 -6.70
N GLY A 121 4.35 -7.82 -5.62
CA GLY A 121 5.07 -8.09 -4.39
C GLY A 121 4.46 -9.15 -3.48
N ALA A 122 5.23 -9.64 -2.53
CA ALA A 122 4.81 -10.59 -1.52
C ALA A 122 4.01 -9.89 -0.42
N HIS A 123 2.94 -10.56 0.00
CA HIS A 123 2.00 -10.08 1.02
C HIS A 123 1.78 -11.15 2.09
N VAL A 124 1.36 -10.71 3.28
CA VAL A 124 0.84 -11.64 4.30
C VAL A 124 -0.48 -12.24 3.83
N SER A 125 -0.95 -13.31 4.46
CA SER A 125 -2.25 -13.92 4.15
C SER A 125 -3.41 -13.30 4.94
N ASN A 126 -3.12 -12.70 6.09
CA ASN A 126 -4.07 -11.97 6.92
C ASN A 126 -3.42 -10.74 7.56
N THR A 127 -4.19 -9.66 7.74
CA THR A 127 -3.66 -8.44 8.35
C THR A 127 -3.17 -8.63 9.79
N SER A 128 -3.64 -9.67 10.51
CA SER A 128 -3.16 -10.03 11.84
C SER A 128 -1.66 -10.37 11.89
N GLU A 129 -1.06 -10.74 10.75
CA GLU A 129 0.36 -11.08 10.64
C GLU A 129 1.26 -9.84 10.55
N ILE A 130 0.70 -8.63 10.48
CA ILE A 130 1.45 -7.39 10.31
C ILE A 130 2.16 -6.95 11.60
N GLY A 131 1.58 -7.26 12.77
CA GLY A 131 1.96 -6.64 14.03
C GLY A 131 1.39 -5.22 14.15
N HIS A 132 2.04 -4.34 14.89
CA HIS A 132 1.56 -2.97 15.12
C HIS A 132 2.27 -1.96 14.22
N PHE A 133 1.50 -1.07 13.57
CA PHE A 133 2.03 0.02 12.77
C PHE A 133 2.39 1.21 13.66
N LYS A 134 3.64 1.67 13.56
CA LYS A 134 4.12 2.86 14.28
C LYS A 134 4.60 3.94 13.32
N LEU A 135 3.93 5.09 13.31
CA LEU A 135 4.42 6.31 12.69
C LEU A 135 5.56 6.88 13.55
N LEU A 136 6.74 7.07 12.95
CA LEU A 136 7.94 7.54 13.63
C LEU A 136 8.03 9.06 13.60
N ASN A 137 7.86 9.63 12.42
CA ASN A 137 7.79 11.07 12.18
C ASN A 137 7.24 11.33 10.78
N TYR A 138 6.96 12.60 10.52
CA TYR A 138 6.62 13.12 9.20
C TYR A 138 7.28 14.48 8.98
N ASP A 139 7.42 14.86 7.72
CA ASP A 139 7.73 16.24 7.33
C ASP A 139 6.91 16.62 6.10
N PHE A 140 6.56 17.90 6.00
CA PHE A 140 5.89 18.48 4.84
C PHE A 140 6.76 19.55 4.20
N GLN A 141 7.08 19.36 2.92
CA GLN A 141 7.90 20.30 2.16
C GLN A 141 7.35 20.40 0.74
N GLU A 142 7.07 21.63 0.29
CA GLU A 142 6.68 21.93 -1.10
C GLU A 142 5.51 21.05 -1.61
N GLY A 143 4.47 20.87 -0.80
CA GLY A 143 3.31 20.05 -1.18
C GLY A 143 3.51 18.54 -1.03
N ARG A 144 4.65 18.10 -0.47
CA ARG A 144 4.96 16.69 -0.26
C ARG A 144 5.01 16.36 1.24
N LEU A 145 4.09 15.51 1.67
CA LEU A 145 4.13 14.85 2.97
C LEU A 145 4.96 13.56 2.89
N ARG A 146 6.04 13.47 3.66
CA ARG A 146 6.82 12.25 3.81
C ARG A 146 6.54 11.60 5.16
N LEU A 147 5.98 10.40 5.14
CA LEU A 147 5.76 9.59 6.33
C LEU A 147 6.90 8.59 6.50
N ARG A 148 7.41 8.45 7.73
CA ARG A 148 8.37 7.40 8.09
C ARG A 148 7.77 6.54 9.18
N PHE A 149 7.77 5.23 8.98
CA PHE A 149 7.10 4.29 9.85
C PHE A 149 7.88 2.98 10.02
N LYS A 150 7.48 2.19 11.00
CA LYS A 150 7.98 0.82 11.22
C LYS A 150 6.83 -0.07 11.69
N LEU A 151 7.10 -1.37 11.70
CA LEU A 151 6.27 -2.34 12.39
C LEU A 151 6.94 -2.74 13.70
N THR A 152 6.13 -3.00 14.72
CA THR A 152 6.56 -3.58 15.99
C THR A 152 5.74 -4.82 16.28
N ASP A 153 6.35 -5.76 17.01
CA ASP A 153 5.65 -6.94 17.51
C ASP A 153 4.59 -6.56 18.57
#